data_AF-X0TSW1-F1
#
_entry.id   AF-X0TSW1-F1
#
_cell.length_a   1.000
_cell.length_b   1.000
_cell.length_c   1.000
_cell.angle_alpha   90.00
_cell.angle_beta   90.00
_cell.angle_gamma   90.00
#
_symmetry.space_group_name_H-M   'P 1'
#
loop_
_entity.id
_entity.type
_entity.pdbx_description
1 polymer ?
#
loop_
_entity_poly.entity_id
_entity_poly.type
_entity_poly.pdbx_seq_one_letter_code
_entity_poly.pdbx_strand_id
1 'polypeptide(L)'
;QIGKTDPVQNSADIAQERRQLEQQCRKKLKNPIKRMIFNRLLNRSQQGSVFRENVKSQVIKLIVSLRKMLLELGKKLAGKGVLKNQDDIFFLRLEELEPVARDKADFDIHQVIAARRAEYDKNKAITPPDVIFGKFDPDKYVPDSVDTDVETLAGLAVSPGVVTGQARVVLRADTDEQVLAGEILVAPFTDPGWTPYFVTAAAIVMDQGGILSHGSIVAREYGIPAVVNVGNATNIIKT
;
A
#
# COMPACT_ATOMS: atom_id res chain seq x y z
N GLN A 1 -3.28 7.82 27.13
CA GLN A 1 -2.23 6.85 27.48
C GLN A 1 -1.80 6.17 26.19
N ILE A 2 -0.80 6.73 25.53
CA ILE A 2 -0.23 6.20 24.27
C ILE A 2 0.93 5.29 24.68
N GLY A 3 1.02 4.07 24.11
CA GLY A 3 2.16 3.16 24.36
C GLY A 3 2.02 2.13 25.48
N LYS A 4 0.81 1.79 25.94
CA LYS A 4 0.59 0.67 26.90
C LYS A 4 0.09 -0.63 26.25
N THR A 5 -0.26 -0.61 24.97
CA THR A 5 -0.71 -1.80 24.25
C THR A 5 0.53 -2.61 23.89
N ASP A 6 0.76 -3.72 24.59
CA ASP A 6 1.72 -4.73 24.15
C ASP A 6 1.11 -5.44 22.93
N PRO A 7 1.67 -5.29 21.71
CA PRO A 7 1.12 -5.91 20.51
C PRO A 7 1.07 -7.44 20.61
N VAL A 8 1.99 -8.05 21.37
CA VAL A 8 2.01 -9.49 21.61
C VAL A 8 0.83 -9.89 22.48
N GLN A 9 0.59 -9.14 23.56
CA GLN A 9 -0.56 -9.36 24.43
C GLN A 9 -1.88 -9.11 23.69
N ASN A 10 -1.99 -8.03 22.91
CA ASN A 10 -3.17 -7.73 22.10
C ASN A 10 -3.46 -8.85 21.08
N SER A 11 -2.43 -9.36 20.41
CA SER A 11 -2.54 -10.50 19.51
C SER A 11 -3.00 -11.78 20.24
N ALA A 12 -2.49 -12.02 21.45
CA ALA A 12 -2.90 -13.14 22.29
C ALA A 12 -4.37 -13.03 22.73
N ASP A 13 -4.82 -11.83 23.11
CA ASP A 13 -6.19 -11.54 23.53
C ASP A 13 -7.16 -11.75 22.37
N ILE A 14 -6.86 -11.22 21.19
CA ILE A 14 -7.65 -11.42 19.96
C ILE A 14 -7.71 -12.91 19.59
N ALA A 15 -6.61 -13.66 19.75
CA ALA A 15 -6.58 -15.09 19.49
C ALA A 15 -7.43 -15.88 20.52
N GLN A 16 -7.47 -15.44 21.78
CA GLN A 16 -8.34 -16.02 22.80
C GLN A 16 -9.81 -15.75 22.51
N GLU A 17 -10.17 -14.51 22.19
CA GLU A 17 -11.53 -14.12 21.82
C GLU A 17 -12.03 -14.92 20.60
N ARG A 18 -11.20 -15.06 19.56
CA ARG A 18 -11.50 -15.89 18.38
C ARG A 18 -11.83 -17.33 18.78
N ARG A 19 -10.99 -17.95 19.63
CA ARG A 19 -11.24 -19.33 20.11
C ARG A 19 -12.54 -19.43 20.90
N GLN A 20 -12.88 -18.43 21.71
CA GLN A 20 -14.15 -18.40 22.45
C GLN A 20 -15.35 -18.29 21.50
N LEU A 21 -15.30 -17.39 20.51
CA LEU A 21 -16.36 -17.23 19.50
C LEU A 21 -16.55 -18.50 18.66
N GLU A 22 -15.46 -19.16 18.26
CA GLU A 22 -15.54 -20.44 17.57
C GLU A 22 -16.28 -21.50 18.39
N GLN A 23 -15.96 -21.60 19.70
CA GLN A 23 -16.64 -22.51 20.61
C GLN A 23 -18.13 -22.15 20.77
N GLN A 24 -18.46 -20.87 20.90
CA GLN A 24 -19.85 -20.41 20.99
C GLN A 24 -20.65 -20.77 19.73
N CYS A 25 -20.09 -20.53 18.53
CA CYS A 25 -20.70 -20.93 17.27
C CYS A 25 -20.92 -22.45 17.19
N ARG A 26 -19.93 -23.25 17.59
CA ARG A 26 -20.06 -24.72 17.65
C ARG A 26 -21.17 -25.18 18.59
N LYS A 27 -21.33 -24.53 19.75
CA LYS A 27 -22.40 -24.83 20.74
C LYS A 27 -23.80 -24.49 20.20
N LYS A 28 -23.94 -23.38 19.47
CA LYS A 28 -25.22 -22.99 18.83
C LYS A 28 -25.66 -23.96 17.73
N LEU A 29 -24.70 -24.61 17.06
CA LEU A 29 -24.97 -25.63 16.04
C LEU A 29 -25.23 -27.00 16.68
N LYS A 30 -26.49 -27.32 16.97
CA LYS A 30 -26.90 -28.61 17.57
C LYS A 30 -26.81 -29.81 16.61
N ASN A 31 -26.95 -29.58 15.30
CA ASN A 31 -26.89 -30.64 14.28
C ASN A 31 -25.42 -31.03 13.96
N PRO A 32 -25.04 -32.31 14.01
CA PRO A 32 -23.66 -32.76 13.81
C PRO A 32 -23.14 -32.52 12.39
N ILE A 33 -23.99 -32.64 11.36
CA ILE A 33 -23.63 -32.37 9.96
C ILE A 33 -23.36 -30.87 9.77
N LYS A 34 -24.23 -30.01 10.32
CA LYS A 34 -24.01 -28.55 10.26
C LYS A 34 -22.71 -28.15 10.97
N ARG A 35 -22.38 -28.79 12.09
CA ARG A 35 -21.11 -28.56 12.81
C ARG A 35 -19.90 -29.04 12.00
N MET A 36 -19.99 -30.18 11.32
CA MET A 36 -18.95 -30.66 10.42
C MET A 36 -18.70 -29.69 9.27
N ILE A 37 -19.77 -29.21 8.60
CA ILE A 37 -19.68 -28.22 7.51
C ILE A 37 -19.05 -26.93 8.02
N PHE A 38 -19.53 -26.40 9.15
CA PHE A 38 -18.98 -25.19 9.77
C PHE A 38 -17.48 -25.31 10.04
N ASN A 39 -17.03 -26.39 10.68
CA ASN A 39 -15.61 -26.59 10.98
C ASN A 39 -14.77 -26.68 9.71
N ARG A 40 -15.28 -27.33 8.65
CA ARG A 40 -14.59 -27.42 7.35
C ARG A 40 -14.44 -26.05 6.69
N LEU A 41 -15.50 -25.25 6.70
CA LEU A 41 -15.48 -23.90 6.13
C LEU A 41 -14.60 -22.95 6.95
N LEU A 42 -14.67 -23.01 8.28
CA LEU A 42 -13.85 -22.22 9.18
C LEU A 42 -12.36 -22.48 8.96
N ASN A 43 -11.95 -23.76 8.96
CA ASN A 43 -10.55 -24.12 8.74
C ASN A 43 -10.06 -23.65 7.36
N ARG A 44 -10.88 -23.82 6.30
CA ARG A 44 -10.55 -23.32 4.97
C ARG A 44 -10.44 -21.80 4.90
N SER A 45 -11.32 -21.08 5.58
CA SER A 45 -11.29 -19.62 5.64
C SER A 45 -10.03 -19.11 6.35
N GLN A 46 -9.65 -19.75 7.46
CA GLN A 46 -8.44 -19.42 8.21
C GLN A 46 -7.17 -19.67 7.38
N GLN A 47 -7.06 -20.84 6.74
CA GLN A 47 -5.93 -21.15 5.85
C GLN A 47 -5.88 -20.22 4.62
N GLY A 48 -7.05 -19.94 4.03
CA GLY A 48 -7.17 -19.04 2.88
C GLY A 48 -6.77 -17.61 3.20
N SER A 49 -7.06 -17.12 4.41
CA SER A 49 -6.67 -15.78 4.86
C SER A 49 -5.15 -15.64 4.95
N VAL A 50 -4.48 -16.63 5.56
CA VAL A 50 -3.00 -16.67 5.64
C VAL A 50 -2.38 -16.72 4.25
N PHE A 51 -2.93 -17.53 3.35
CA PHE A 51 -2.46 -17.58 1.97
C PHE A 51 -2.61 -16.21 1.30
N ARG A 52 -3.79 -15.60 1.36
CA ARG A 52 -4.11 -14.29 0.78
C ARG A 52 -3.15 -13.20 1.27
N GLU A 53 -2.85 -13.15 2.57
CA GLU A 53 -1.89 -12.21 3.14
C GLU A 53 -0.48 -12.40 2.56
N ASN A 54 -0.06 -13.65 2.37
CA ASN A 54 1.27 -13.98 1.87
C ASN A 54 1.44 -13.77 0.36
N VAL A 55 0.37 -13.78 -0.44
CA VAL A 55 0.46 -13.66 -1.91
C VAL A 55 1.26 -12.42 -2.32
N LYS A 56 0.96 -11.24 -1.75
CA LYS A 56 1.67 -10.00 -2.10
C LYS A 56 3.17 -10.12 -1.82
N SER A 57 3.55 -10.67 -0.65
CA SER A 57 4.97 -10.86 -0.29
C SER A 57 5.70 -11.77 -1.28
N GLN A 58 5.08 -12.88 -1.68
CA GLN A 58 5.68 -13.81 -2.64
C GLN A 58 5.82 -13.18 -4.04
N VAL A 59 4.80 -12.45 -4.49
CA VAL A 59 4.84 -11.72 -5.77
C VAL A 59 5.95 -10.66 -5.77
N ILE A 60 6.10 -9.89 -4.67
CA ILE A 60 7.17 -8.89 -4.56
C ILE A 60 8.56 -9.55 -4.61
N LYS A 61 8.78 -10.71 -3.98
CA LYS A 61 10.06 -11.44 -4.08
C LYS A 61 10.41 -11.84 -5.52
N LEU A 62 9.40 -12.25 -6.30
CA LEU A 62 9.57 -12.54 -7.73
C LEU A 62 9.93 -11.27 -8.51
N ILE A 63 9.20 -10.17 -8.27
CA ILE A 63 9.45 -8.88 -8.92
C ILE A 63 10.85 -8.34 -8.59
N VAL A 64 11.32 -8.48 -7.35
CA VAL A 64 12.68 -8.06 -6.95
C VAL A 64 13.74 -8.87 -7.70
N SER A 65 13.54 -10.18 -7.85
CA SER A 65 14.44 -11.03 -8.61
C SER A 65 14.48 -10.62 -10.09
N LEU A 66 13.32 -10.38 -10.69
CA LEU A 66 13.21 -9.88 -12.07
C LEU A 66 13.88 -8.51 -12.23
N ARG A 67 13.62 -7.57 -11.30
CA ARG A 67 14.23 -6.24 -11.30
C ARG A 67 15.76 -6.32 -11.30
N LYS A 68 16.36 -7.19 -10.47
CA LYS A 68 17.81 -7.40 -10.46
C LYS A 68 18.34 -7.88 -11.81
N MET A 69 17.67 -8.84 -12.44
CA MET A 69 18.05 -9.31 -13.78
C MET A 69 17.95 -8.21 -14.85
N LEU A 70 16.87 -7.44 -14.83
CA LEU A 70 16.68 -6.31 -15.74
C LEU A 70 17.72 -5.21 -15.54
N LEU A 71 18.05 -4.87 -14.30
CA LEU A 71 19.09 -3.90 -13.98
C LEU A 71 20.47 -4.37 -14.46
N GLU A 72 20.81 -5.65 -14.30
CA GLU A 72 22.06 -6.19 -14.85
C GLU A 72 22.09 -6.17 -16.38
N LEU A 73 20.97 -6.45 -17.04
CA LEU A 73 20.85 -6.31 -18.49
C LEU A 73 21.00 -4.85 -18.92
N GLY A 74 20.30 -3.92 -18.27
CA GLY A 74 20.39 -2.49 -18.51
C GLY A 74 21.82 -1.96 -18.35
N LYS A 75 22.53 -2.40 -17.32
CA LYS A 75 23.95 -2.07 -17.10
C LYS A 75 24.83 -2.54 -18.26
N LYS A 76 24.65 -3.78 -18.74
CA LYS A 76 25.40 -4.33 -19.87
C LYS A 76 25.11 -3.57 -21.18
N LEU A 77 23.85 -3.21 -21.42
CA LEU A 77 23.44 -2.48 -22.62
C LEU A 77 23.94 -1.02 -22.59
N ALA A 78 23.91 -0.38 -21.43
CA ALA A 78 24.50 0.95 -21.24
C ALA A 78 26.02 0.92 -21.46
N GLY A 79 26.72 -0.10 -20.95
CA GLY A 79 28.16 -0.29 -21.21
C GLY A 79 28.52 -0.51 -22.68
N LYS A 80 27.56 -0.94 -23.52
CA LYS A 80 27.72 -1.06 -24.98
C LYS A 80 27.25 0.18 -25.75
N GLY A 81 26.75 1.22 -25.06
CA GLY A 81 26.18 2.41 -25.69
C GLY A 81 24.78 2.23 -26.30
N VAL A 82 24.15 1.06 -26.15
CA VAL A 82 22.78 0.79 -26.64
C VAL A 82 21.74 1.57 -25.82
N LEU A 83 21.97 1.66 -24.51
CA LEU A 83 21.19 2.51 -23.61
C LEU A 83 22.06 3.66 -23.11
N LYS A 84 21.44 4.79 -22.75
CA LYS A 84 22.19 5.91 -22.14
C LYS A 84 22.47 5.62 -20.67
N ASN A 85 21.46 5.12 -19.95
CA ASN A 85 21.54 4.79 -18.52
C ASN A 85 21.01 3.37 -18.24
N GLN A 86 21.43 2.79 -17.10
CA GLN A 86 20.96 1.48 -16.66
C GLN A 86 19.42 1.41 -16.55
N ASP A 87 18.80 2.45 -15.99
CA ASP A 87 17.35 2.49 -15.73
C ASP A 87 16.49 2.73 -16.97
N ASP A 88 17.10 3.04 -18.12
CA ASP A 88 16.38 3.16 -19.39
C ASP A 88 15.72 1.83 -19.81
N ILE A 89 16.19 0.71 -19.27
CA ILE A 89 15.61 -0.62 -19.45
C ILE A 89 14.12 -0.68 -19.05
N PHE A 90 13.68 0.15 -18.09
CA PHE A 90 12.29 0.17 -17.63
C PHE A 90 11.33 0.92 -18.56
N PHE A 91 11.86 1.58 -19.59
CA PHE A 91 11.08 2.23 -20.65
C PHE A 91 10.96 1.36 -21.91
N LEU A 92 11.47 0.13 -21.87
CA LEU A 92 11.27 -0.88 -22.89
C LEU A 92 10.19 -1.89 -22.45
N ARG A 93 9.39 -2.37 -23.40
CA ARG A 93 8.42 -3.44 -23.17
C ARG A 93 9.11 -4.79 -23.15
N LEU A 94 8.50 -5.80 -22.53
CA LEU A 94 9.10 -7.13 -22.42
C LEU A 94 9.43 -7.74 -23.79
N GLU A 95 8.55 -7.55 -24.77
CA GLU A 95 8.72 -7.99 -26.16
C GLU A 95 9.84 -7.26 -26.91
N GLU A 96 10.22 -6.06 -26.46
CA GLU A 96 11.29 -5.25 -27.07
C GLU A 96 12.68 -5.60 -26.50
N LEU A 97 12.74 -6.21 -25.31
CA LEU A 97 14.00 -6.49 -24.61
C LEU A 97 14.89 -7.46 -25.40
N GLU A 98 14.32 -8.52 -25.98
CA GLU A 98 15.09 -9.53 -26.72
C GLU A 98 15.68 -8.98 -28.04
N PRO A 99 14.89 -8.29 -28.91
CA PRO A 99 15.44 -7.59 -30.07
C PRO A 99 16.52 -6.58 -29.72
N VAL A 100 16.32 -5.75 -28.70
CA VAL A 100 17.31 -4.76 -28.24
C VAL A 100 18.58 -5.44 -27.74
N ALA A 101 18.45 -6.51 -26.93
CA ALA A 101 19.60 -7.21 -26.39
C ALA A 101 20.43 -7.94 -27.46
N ARG A 102 19.82 -8.30 -28.59
CA ARG A 102 20.44 -9.00 -29.72
C ARG A 102 20.86 -8.09 -30.87
N ASP A 103 20.71 -6.78 -30.73
CA ASP A 103 20.98 -5.81 -31.80
C ASP A 103 20.14 -6.08 -33.07
N LYS A 104 18.86 -6.40 -32.85
CA LYS A 104 17.86 -6.72 -33.89
C LYS A 104 16.60 -5.85 -33.77
N ALA A 105 16.65 -4.78 -32.99
CA ALA A 105 15.53 -3.84 -32.89
C ALA A 105 15.35 -3.12 -34.24
N ASP A 106 14.11 -3.01 -34.69
CA ASP A 106 13.71 -2.36 -35.94
C ASP A 106 13.19 -0.92 -35.72
N PHE A 107 13.44 -0.36 -34.54
CA PHE A 107 13.01 0.98 -34.12
C PHE A 107 14.15 1.76 -33.47
N ASP A 108 14.00 3.09 -33.40
CA ASP A 108 14.94 3.95 -32.67
C ASP A 108 14.73 3.82 -31.15
N ILE A 109 15.64 3.09 -30.51
CA ILE A 109 15.63 2.80 -29.07
C ILE A 109 15.64 4.09 -28.24
N HIS A 110 16.47 5.06 -28.61
CA HIS A 110 16.61 6.29 -27.84
C HIS A 110 15.39 7.20 -27.98
N GLN A 111 14.81 7.28 -29.18
CA GLN A 111 13.57 8.03 -29.41
C GLN A 111 12.40 7.45 -28.62
N VAL A 112 12.22 6.12 -28.65
CA VAL A 112 11.15 5.43 -27.92
C VAL A 112 11.27 5.65 -26.41
N ILE A 113 12.48 5.48 -25.86
CA ILE A 113 12.72 5.67 -24.42
C ILE A 113 12.49 7.12 -24.02
N ALA A 114 12.97 8.09 -24.80
CA ALA A 114 12.75 9.50 -24.52
C ALA A 114 11.26 9.87 -24.51
N ALA A 115 10.49 9.37 -25.48
CA ALA A 115 9.05 9.60 -25.57
C ALA A 115 8.31 9.01 -24.35
N ARG A 116 8.60 7.77 -23.98
CA ARG A 116 7.95 7.10 -22.83
C ARG A 116 8.36 7.70 -21.49
N ARG A 117 9.58 8.22 -21.37
CA ARG A 117 10.02 8.97 -20.18
C ARG A 117 9.25 10.27 -20.03
N ALA A 118 9.10 11.03 -21.11
CA ALA A 118 8.29 12.26 -21.10
C ALA A 118 6.82 11.97 -20.75
N GLU A 119 6.26 10.88 -21.29
CA GLU A 119 4.91 10.42 -20.92
C GLU A 119 4.80 10.02 -19.45
N TYR A 120 5.78 9.28 -18.92
CA TYR A 120 5.82 8.90 -17.50
C TYR A 120 5.90 10.12 -16.57
N ASP A 121 6.78 11.07 -16.87
CA ASP A 121 6.96 12.28 -16.06
C ASP A 121 5.69 13.14 -16.05
N LYS A 122 5.01 13.24 -17.20
CA LYS A 122 3.70 13.89 -17.31
C LYS A 122 2.64 13.17 -16.47
N ASN A 123 2.51 11.85 -16.61
CA ASN A 123 1.49 11.06 -15.91
C ASN A 123 1.71 11.05 -14.39
N LYS A 124 2.95 11.19 -13.92
CA LYS A 124 3.27 11.25 -12.49
C LYS A 124 2.62 12.45 -11.78
N ALA A 125 2.33 13.53 -12.51
CA ALA A 125 1.68 14.72 -11.95
C ALA A 125 0.15 14.59 -11.87
N ILE A 126 -0.43 13.51 -12.39
CA ILE A 126 -1.87 13.31 -12.51
C ILE A 126 -2.32 12.33 -11.42
N THR A 127 -3.20 12.79 -10.53
CA THR A 127 -3.96 11.89 -9.65
C THR A 127 -5.12 11.32 -10.48
N PRO A 128 -5.16 10.01 -10.81
CA PRO A 128 -6.23 9.46 -11.62
C PRO A 128 -7.56 9.43 -10.85
N PRO A 129 -8.71 9.46 -11.55
CA PRO A 129 -10.00 9.28 -10.90
C PRO A 129 -10.16 7.86 -10.34
N ASP A 130 -10.95 7.73 -9.27
CA ASP A 130 -11.21 6.44 -8.62
C ASP A 130 -11.87 5.41 -9.57
N VAL A 131 -12.67 5.90 -10.52
CA VAL A 131 -13.37 5.07 -11.50
C VAL A 131 -13.21 5.65 -12.89
N ILE A 132 -12.77 4.82 -13.83
CA ILE A 132 -12.66 5.15 -15.25
C ILE A 132 -13.73 4.37 -16.01
N PHE A 133 -14.62 5.09 -16.69
CA PHE A 133 -15.57 4.50 -17.64
C PHE A 133 -15.06 4.68 -19.07
N GLY A 134 -14.77 3.57 -19.75
CA GLY A 134 -14.30 3.61 -21.14
C GLY A 134 -12.85 4.08 -21.25
N LYS A 135 -12.59 5.09 -22.10
CA LYS A 135 -11.25 5.61 -22.36
C LYS A 135 -10.96 6.79 -21.43
N PHE A 136 -9.78 6.77 -20.80
CA PHE A 136 -9.25 7.87 -20.01
C PHE A 136 -8.32 8.71 -20.87
N ASP A 137 -8.52 10.02 -20.88
CA ASP A 137 -7.65 11.01 -21.54
C ASP A 137 -7.01 11.87 -20.45
N PRO A 138 -5.73 11.60 -20.10
CA PRO A 138 -5.04 12.35 -19.04
C PRO A 138 -4.96 13.86 -19.33
N ASP A 139 -5.03 14.28 -20.59
CA ASP A 139 -4.85 15.68 -20.99
C ASP A 139 -6.11 16.52 -20.81
N LYS A 140 -7.26 15.86 -20.69
CA LYS A 140 -8.55 16.49 -20.47
C LYS A 140 -9.06 16.30 -19.06
N TYR A 141 -8.35 15.53 -18.25
CA TYR A 141 -8.74 15.26 -16.90
C TYR A 141 -8.41 16.46 -16.00
N VAL A 142 -9.44 17.03 -15.41
CA VAL A 142 -9.31 18.06 -14.38
C VAL A 142 -9.70 17.38 -13.06
N PRO A 143 -8.77 17.25 -12.09
CA PRO A 143 -9.10 16.75 -10.76
C PRO A 143 -10.13 17.66 -10.09
N ASP A 144 -10.96 17.09 -9.21
CA ASP A 144 -11.89 17.87 -8.40
C ASP A 144 -11.12 18.87 -7.53
N SER A 145 -11.66 20.08 -7.38
CA SER A 145 -11.08 21.09 -6.49
C SER A 145 -11.15 20.61 -5.04
N VAL A 146 -10.02 20.71 -4.33
CA VAL A 146 -9.96 20.41 -2.89
C VAL A 146 -10.39 21.65 -2.12
N ASP A 147 -11.45 21.54 -1.33
CA ASP A 147 -11.82 22.56 -0.34
C ASP A 147 -10.82 22.51 0.82
N THR A 148 -10.05 23.59 0.98
CA THR A 148 -9.03 23.70 2.02
C THR A 148 -9.54 24.36 3.30
N ASP A 149 -10.76 24.91 3.28
CA ASP A 149 -11.35 25.64 4.42
C ASP A 149 -12.22 24.73 5.31
N VAL A 150 -12.07 23.42 5.14
CA VAL A 150 -12.83 22.39 5.87
C VAL A 150 -12.36 22.29 7.32
N GLU A 151 -13.27 22.48 8.27
CA GLU A 151 -12.97 22.34 9.71
C GLU A 151 -12.88 20.87 10.17
N THR A 152 -13.52 19.94 9.47
CA THR A 152 -13.56 18.52 9.85
C THR A 152 -13.42 17.61 8.65
N LEU A 153 -12.38 16.78 8.66
CA LEU A 153 -12.18 15.71 7.69
C LEU A 153 -12.78 14.40 8.21
N ALA A 154 -13.48 13.69 7.34
CA ALA A 154 -14.09 12.39 7.65
C ALA A 154 -13.52 11.30 6.76
N GLY A 155 -13.51 10.07 7.28
CA GLY A 155 -13.07 8.89 6.54
C GLY A 155 -13.58 7.61 7.18
N LEU A 156 -13.01 6.50 6.76
CA LEU A 156 -13.30 5.17 7.30
C LEU A 156 -12.54 4.94 8.60
N ALA A 157 -13.27 4.75 9.71
CA ALA A 157 -12.68 4.35 10.98
C ALA A 157 -12.16 2.90 10.90
N VAL A 158 -10.88 2.68 11.21
CA VAL A 158 -10.26 1.35 11.12
C VAL A 158 -9.67 0.85 12.43
N SER A 159 -9.33 1.76 13.35
CA SER A 159 -8.84 1.41 14.68
C SER A 159 -9.42 2.39 15.71
N PRO A 160 -10.09 1.91 16.77
CA PRO A 160 -10.83 2.75 17.68
C PRO A 160 -9.94 3.57 18.61
N GLY A 161 -10.42 4.75 19.00
CA GLY A 161 -9.82 5.60 20.03
C GLY A 161 -9.96 7.08 19.70
N VAL A 162 -9.59 7.92 20.66
CA VAL A 162 -9.64 9.39 20.52
C VAL A 162 -8.33 9.94 21.04
N VAL A 163 -7.69 10.80 20.24
CA VAL A 163 -6.44 11.46 20.59
C VAL A 163 -6.37 12.84 19.95
N THR A 164 -5.60 13.73 20.57
CA THR A 164 -5.25 15.04 20.04
C THR A 164 -3.74 15.16 20.10
N GLY A 165 -3.13 15.65 19.02
CA GLY A 165 -1.69 15.78 18.87
C GLY A 165 -1.34 16.65 17.68
N GLN A 166 -0.06 17.03 17.56
CA GLN A 166 0.43 17.75 16.39
C GLN A 166 0.39 16.85 15.16
N ALA A 167 -0.03 17.37 14.01
CA ALA A 167 -0.01 16.63 12.77
C ALA A 167 1.39 16.63 12.17
N ARG A 168 1.84 15.46 11.70
CA ARG A 168 3.08 15.27 10.96
C ARG A 168 2.74 14.68 9.60
N VAL A 169 2.78 15.50 8.56
CA VAL A 169 2.57 15.07 7.17
C VAL A 169 3.86 14.49 6.63
N VAL A 170 3.83 13.20 6.29
CA VAL A 170 4.95 12.48 5.64
C VAL A 170 4.44 11.94 4.31
N LEU A 171 5.04 12.36 3.20
CA LEU A 171 4.56 11.99 1.86
C LEU A 171 5.20 10.71 1.32
N ARG A 172 6.37 10.33 1.84
CA ARG A 172 7.11 9.15 1.39
C ARG A 172 7.87 8.49 2.53
N ALA A 173 7.86 7.16 2.55
CA ALA A 173 8.58 6.39 3.57
C ALA A 173 10.11 6.43 3.44
N ASP A 174 10.64 6.81 2.26
CA ASP A 174 12.08 6.87 1.97
C ASP A 174 12.72 8.23 2.31
N THR A 175 12.09 9.00 3.20
CA THR A 175 12.59 10.28 3.71
C THR A 175 13.21 10.12 5.09
N ASP A 176 14.08 11.06 5.47
CA ASP A 176 14.65 11.15 6.83
C ASP A 176 13.70 11.83 7.83
N GLU A 177 12.42 12.00 7.46
CA GLU A 177 11.41 12.57 8.34
C GLU A 177 11.20 11.69 9.56
N GLN A 178 10.81 12.29 10.68
CA GLN A 178 10.52 11.57 11.91
C GLN A 178 9.14 11.95 12.42
N VAL A 179 8.41 10.94 12.90
CA VAL A 179 7.19 11.13 13.67
C VAL A 179 7.58 11.03 15.15
N LEU A 180 7.41 12.12 15.88
CA LEU A 180 7.75 12.16 17.30
C LEU A 180 6.62 11.58 18.15
N ALA A 181 6.96 11.16 19.36
CA ALA A 181 5.97 10.62 20.30
C ALA A 181 4.87 11.66 20.59
N GLY A 182 3.61 11.27 20.40
CA GLY A 182 2.46 12.17 20.58
C GLY A 182 1.98 12.86 19.29
N GLU A 183 2.73 12.76 18.19
CA GLU A 183 2.32 13.28 16.89
C GLU A 183 1.36 12.34 16.17
N ILE A 184 0.51 12.91 15.30
CA ILE A 184 -0.42 12.20 14.44
C ILE A 184 0.20 12.10 13.06
N LEU A 185 0.49 10.89 12.61
CA LEU A 185 0.99 10.64 11.25
C LEU A 185 -0.13 10.91 10.24
N VAL A 186 0.13 11.79 9.27
CA VAL A 186 -0.73 12.03 8.11
C VAL A 186 0.03 11.60 6.86
N ALA A 187 -0.50 10.64 6.10
CA ALA A 187 0.20 10.05 4.95
C ALA A 187 -0.76 9.79 3.77
N PRO A 188 -0.27 9.76 2.52
CA PRO A 188 -1.13 9.50 1.37
C PRO A 188 -1.65 8.05 1.38
N PHE A 189 -0.75 7.11 1.65
CA PHE A 189 -1.02 5.69 1.86
C PHE A 189 0.12 5.09 2.67
N THR A 190 -0.03 3.83 3.11
CA THR A 190 1.04 3.12 3.82
C THR A 190 1.27 1.72 3.27
N ASP A 191 2.51 1.27 3.38
CA ASP A 191 2.99 -0.08 3.08
C ASP A 191 3.96 -0.53 4.18
N PRO A 192 4.54 -1.76 4.12
CA PRO A 192 5.45 -2.23 5.16
C PRO A 192 6.63 -1.30 5.48
N GLY A 193 7.10 -0.50 4.53
CA GLY A 193 8.17 0.48 4.75
C GLY A 193 7.79 1.62 5.71
N TRP A 194 6.50 1.83 5.96
CA TRP A 194 5.99 2.85 6.87
C TRP A 194 5.90 2.39 8.33
N THR A 195 6.03 1.09 8.58
CA THR A 195 5.87 0.50 9.93
C THR A 195 6.71 1.18 11.02
N PRO A 196 7.95 1.65 10.78
CA PRO A 196 8.71 2.40 11.79
C PRO A 196 7.99 3.65 12.31
N TYR A 197 7.25 4.37 11.47
CA TYR A 197 6.49 5.56 11.86
C TYR A 197 5.29 5.23 12.78
N PHE A 198 4.75 4.01 12.68
CA PHE A 198 3.59 3.61 13.46
C PHE A 198 3.96 3.44 14.93
N VAL A 199 5.19 3.06 15.23
CA VAL A 199 5.64 2.78 16.61
C VAL A 199 5.57 4.04 17.49
N THR A 200 5.85 5.22 16.92
CA THR A 200 5.87 6.49 17.65
C THR A 200 4.57 7.29 17.52
N ALA A 201 3.80 7.05 16.46
CA ALA A 201 2.57 7.79 16.18
C ALA A 201 1.49 7.60 17.26
N ALA A 202 0.87 8.71 17.66
CA ALA A 202 -0.28 8.75 18.55
C ALA A 202 -1.59 8.34 17.87
N ALA A 203 -1.72 8.68 16.58
CA ALA A 203 -2.80 8.28 15.68
C ALA A 203 -2.30 8.32 14.23
N ILE A 204 -3.09 7.72 13.34
CA ILE A 204 -2.78 7.64 11.91
C ILE A 204 -3.97 8.15 11.10
N VAL A 205 -3.69 9.04 10.16
CA VAL A 205 -4.63 9.56 9.16
C VAL A 205 -4.07 9.22 7.77
N MET A 206 -4.88 8.58 6.93
CA MET A 206 -4.48 8.24 5.57
C MET A 206 -5.48 8.72 4.53
N ASP A 207 -4.97 9.31 3.45
CA ASP A 207 -5.80 9.72 2.31
C ASP A 207 -6.43 8.52 1.63
N GLN A 208 -5.66 7.45 1.46
CA GLN A 208 -6.07 6.21 0.81
C GLN A 208 -5.88 5.00 1.73
N GLY A 209 -6.84 4.10 1.70
CA GLY A 209 -6.78 2.86 2.47
C GLY A 209 -8.15 2.20 2.59
N GLY A 210 -8.16 0.94 3.02
CA GLY A 210 -9.40 0.23 3.31
C GLY A 210 -9.29 -0.51 4.62
N ILE A 211 -10.39 -1.09 5.09
CA ILE A 211 -10.42 -1.80 6.38
C ILE A 211 -9.41 -2.96 6.48
N LEU A 212 -9.00 -3.51 5.34
CA LEU A 212 -8.02 -4.60 5.22
C LEU A 212 -6.67 -4.16 4.62
N SER A 213 -6.41 -2.86 4.50
CA SER A 213 -5.09 -2.38 4.04
C SER A 213 -4.02 -2.58 5.12
N HIS A 214 -2.75 -2.54 4.70
CA HIS A 214 -1.59 -2.71 5.59
C HIS A 214 -1.68 -1.78 6.81
N GLY A 215 -1.80 -0.46 6.59
CA GLY A 215 -1.91 0.49 7.68
C GLY A 215 -3.08 0.24 8.63
N SER A 216 -4.24 -0.19 8.11
CA SER A 216 -5.42 -0.51 8.94
C SER A 216 -5.24 -1.75 9.82
N ILE A 217 -4.48 -2.74 9.34
CA ILE A 217 -4.14 -3.94 10.11
C ILE A 217 -3.14 -3.56 11.20
N VAL A 218 -2.03 -2.91 10.83
CA VAL A 218 -0.97 -2.52 11.78
C VAL A 218 -1.52 -1.56 12.83
N ALA A 219 -2.33 -0.57 12.47
CA ALA A 219 -2.94 0.33 13.46
C ALA A 219 -3.74 -0.42 14.54
N ARG A 220 -4.49 -1.47 14.17
CA ARG A 220 -5.23 -2.30 15.12
C ARG A 220 -4.34 -3.18 15.98
N GLU A 221 -3.31 -3.78 15.39
CA GLU A 221 -2.34 -4.61 16.11
C GLU A 221 -1.62 -3.83 17.20
N TYR A 222 -1.26 -2.58 16.91
CA TYR A 222 -0.60 -1.67 17.86
C TYR A 222 -1.59 -0.89 18.75
N GLY A 223 -2.90 -1.00 18.50
CA GLY A 223 -3.93 -0.26 19.24
C GLY A 223 -3.87 1.25 19.03
N ILE A 224 -3.40 1.70 17.87
CA ILE A 224 -3.27 3.11 17.50
C ILE A 224 -4.59 3.56 16.85
N PRO A 225 -5.25 4.63 17.32
CA PRO A 225 -6.44 5.19 16.68
C PRO A 225 -6.15 5.57 15.23
N ALA A 226 -7.02 5.17 14.30
CA ALA A 226 -6.77 5.43 12.88
C ALA A 226 -8.03 5.61 12.04
N VAL A 227 -7.94 6.58 11.12
CA VAL A 227 -8.94 6.89 10.09
C VAL A 227 -8.26 6.87 8.72
N VAL A 228 -8.88 6.23 7.75
CA VAL A 228 -8.33 6.04 6.39
C VAL A 228 -9.34 6.48 5.35
N ASN A 229 -8.93 6.57 4.09
CA ASN A 229 -9.81 7.01 3.01
C ASN A 229 -10.40 8.41 3.28
N VAL A 230 -9.55 9.31 3.81
CA VAL A 230 -9.90 10.70 4.10
C VAL A 230 -9.85 11.56 2.83
N GLY A 231 -9.15 11.08 1.79
CA GLY A 231 -9.05 11.75 0.49
C GLY A 231 -7.93 12.78 0.44
N ASN A 232 -8.11 13.94 1.08
CA ASN A 232 -7.24 15.11 0.88
C ASN A 232 -6.55 15.60 2.17
N ALA A 233 -6.40 14.74 3.18
CA ALA A 233 -5.75 15.12 4.44
C ALA A 233 -4.32 15.62 4.23
N THR A 234 -3.51 14.98 3.37
CA THR A 234 -2.14 15.46 3.11
C THR A 234 -2.07 16.79 2.34
N ASN A 235 -3.15 17.13 1.63
CA ASN A 235 -3.27 18.40 0.91
C ASN A 235 -3.71 19.55 1.82
N ILE A 236 -4.63 19.26 2.75
CA ILE A 236 -5.27 20.24 3.64
C ILE A 236 -4.44 20.48 4.91
N ILE A 237 -3.97 19.41 5.55
CA ILE A 237 -3.19 19.50 6.78
C ILE A 237 -1.75 19.91 6.46
N LYS A 238 -1.16 20.78 7.30
CA LYS A 238 0.24 21.20 7.22
C LYS A 238 0.96 20.87 8.52
N THR A 239 2.24 20.52 8.38
CA THR A 239 3.18 20.25 9.48
C THR A 239 3.76 21.54 10.03
#